data_AF-A0A2M8AK32-F1
#
_entry.id   AF-A0A2M8AK32-F1
#
_cell.length_a   1.000
_cell.length_b   1.000
_cell.length_c   1.000
_cell.angle_alpha   90.00
_cell.angle_beta   90.00
_cell.angle_gamma   90.00
#
_symmetry.space_group_name_H-M   'P 1'
#
loop_
_entity.id
_entity.type
_entity.pdbx_description
1 polymer ?
#
loop_
_entity_poly.entity_id
_entity_poly.type
_entity_poly.pdbx_seq_one_letter_code
_entity_poly.pdbx_strand_id
1 'polypeptide(L)'
;MILNQDGNISLITQEKATFEELVKKIQDSYSKIKNNNIIVNITSLNTLRLQDILAFSELSNNHRKSKHSFVLVSDKVALNNVPDEIIVVPTIQEAYDIIEMEEMERDLGF
;
A
#
# COMPACT_ATOMS: atom_id res chain seq x y z
N MET A 1 6.29 10.74 -7.91
CA MET A 1 5.68 9.40 -7.73
C MET A 1 6.05 8.64 -8.97
N ILE A 2 6.68 7.49 -8.78
CA ILE A 2 6.96 6.55 -9.86
C ILE A 2 5.94 5.43 -9.72
N LEU A 3 5.26 5.10 -10.81
CA LEU A 3 4.29 4.03 -10.91
C LEU A 3 4.84 2.97 -11.85
N ASN A 4 5.07 1.78 -11.34
CA ASN A 4 5.41 0.59 -12.12
C ASN A 4 4.23 -0.38 -12.06
N GLN A 5 3.98 -1.10 -13.16
CA GLN A 5 2.94 -2.13 -13.21
C GLN A 5 3.57 -3.48 -13.47
N ASP A 6 3.14 -4.47 -12.72
CA ASP A 6 3.55 -5.87 -12.84
C ASP A 6 2.28 -6.73 -12.78
N GLY A 7 1.80 -7.15 -13.95
CA GLY A 7 0.50 -7.82 -14.06
C GLY A 7 -0.65 -6.97 -13.50
N ASN A 8 -1.36 -7.52 -12.52
CA ASN A 8 -2.46 -6.89 -11.78
C ASN A 8 -1.96 -6.06 -10.58
N ILE A 9 -0.66 -5.84 -10.41
CA ILE A 9 -0.07 -5.09 -9.29
C ILE A 9 0.46 -3.73 -9.77
N SER A 10 0.11 -2.68 -9.03
CA SER A 10 0.66 -1.34 -9.17
C SER A 10 1.65 -1.07 -8.04
N LEU A 11 2.94 -1.02 -8.37
CA LEU A 11 4.00 -0.65 -7.43
C LEU A 11 4.25 0.86 -7.50
N ILE A 12 4.00 1.52 -6.38
CA ILE A 12 4.17 2.96 -6.20
C ILE A 12 5.42 3.21 -5.36
N THR A 13 6.34 4.01 -5.88
CA THR A 13 7.56 4.42 -5.16
C THR A 13 7.70 5.95 -5.16
N GLN A 14 8.35 6.48 -4.14
CA GLN A 14 8.57 7.91 -3.98
C GLN A 14 9.88 8.21 -3.23
N GLU A 15 10.70 9.09 -3.80
CA GLU A 15 12.00 9.46 -3.19
C GLU A 15 11.97 10.81 -2.45
N LYS A 16 11.21 11.81 -2.92
CA LYS A 16 11.22 13.18 -2.39
C LYS A 16 9.82 13.78 -2.33
N ALA A 17 8.98 13.31 -1.41
CA ALA A 17 7.71 13.95 -1.07
C ALA A 17 7.34 13.68 0.38
N THR A 18 6.44 14.48 0.92
CA THR A 18 5.77 14.16 2.18
C THR A 18 4.74 13.04 1.98
N PHE A 19 4.31 12.40 3.07
CA PHE A 19 3.26 11.37 3.02
C PHE A 19 1.93 11.93 2.51
N GLU A 20 1.54 13.12 2.96
CA GLU A 20 0.32 13.80 2.49
C GLU A 20 0.35 14.04 0.97
N GLU A 21 1.48 14.52 0.45
CA GLU A 21 1.66 14.71 -0.99
C GLU A 21 1.59 13.39 -1.76
N LEU A 22 2.13 12.31 -1.20
CA LEU A 22 2.08 11.00 -1.80
C LEU A 22 0.64 10.47 -1.83
N VAL A 23 -0.09 10.53 -0.72
CA VAL A 23 -1.51 10.14 -0.65
C VAL A 23 -2.32 10.89 -1.68
N LYS A 24 -2.16 12.22 -1.77
CA LYS A 24 -2.85 13.04 -2.78
C LYS A 24 -2.52 12.62 -4.21
N LYS A 25 -1.24 12.38 -4.53
CA LYS A 25 -0.83 11.92 -5.87
C LYS A 25 -1.42 10.55 -6.22
N ILE A 26 -1.55 9.66 -5.23
CA ILE A 26 -2.18 8.36 -5.42
C ILE A 26 -3.69 8.55 -5.68
N GLN A 27 -4.37 9.40 -4.90
CA GLN A 27 -5.78 9.73 -5.11
C GLN A 27 -6.03 10.32 -6.51
N ASP A 28 -5.22 11.29 -6.93
CA ASP A 28 -5.30 11.90 -8.27
C ASP A 28 -5.07 10.88 -9.39
N SER A 29 -4.26 9.85 -9.13
CA SER A 29 -3.95 8.77 -10.08
C SER A 29 -4.85 7.54 -9.90
N TYR A 30 -5.76 7.54 -8.93
CA TYR A 30 -6.45 6.34 -8.47
C TYR A 30 -7.27 5.67 -9.58
N SER A 31 -7.89 6.48 -10.44
CA SER A 31 -8.67 5.98 -11.59
C SER A 31 -7.88 5.06 -12.53
N LYS A 32 -6.55 5.18 -12.57
CA LYS A 32 -5.64 4.37 -13.41
C LYS A 32 -5.24 3.05 -12.77
N ILE A 33 -5.30 2.96 -11.44
CA ILE A 33 -4.76 1.84 -10.65
C ILE A 33 -5.83 1.14 -9.80
N LYS A 34 -7.06 1.65 -9.75
CA LYS A 34 -8.16 1.15 -8.91
C LYS A 34 -8.55 -0.31 -9.13
N ASN A 35 -8.21 -0.90 -10.29
CA ASN A 35 -8.53 -2.28 -10.64
C ASN A 35 -7.33 -3.23 -10.43
N ASN A 36 -6.21 -2.71 -9.93
CA ASN A 36 -4.99 -3.45 -9.63
C ASN A 36 -4.84 -3.52 -8.11
N ASN A 37 -4.17 -4.54 -7.61
CA ASN A 37 -3.62 -4.51 -6.26
C ASN A 37 -2.55 -3.42 -6.17
N ILE A 38 -2.37 -2.81 -5.01
CA ILE A 38 -1.47 -1.67 -4.83
C ILE A 38 -0.43 -2.00 -3.77
N ILE A 39 0.84 -1.83 -4.15
CA ILE A 39 1.98 -1.79 -3.23
C ILE A 39 2.48 -0.36 -3.17
N VAL A 40 2.56 0.24 -1.99
CA VAL A 40 3.19 1.56 -1.80
C VAL A 40 4.46 1.40 -1.00
N ASN A 41 5.60 1.54 -1.67
CA ASN A 41 6.90 1.50 -1.03
C ASN A 41 7.32 2.90 -0.56
N ILE A 42 7.36 3.05 0.77
CA ILE A 42 7.70 4.27 1.49
C ILE A 42 9.03 4.14 2.26
N THR A 43 9.79 3.06 2.06
CA THR A 43 11.10 2.81 2.70
C THR A 43 12.10 3.95 2.45
N SER A 44 12.06 4.57 1.28
CA SER A 44 12.96 5.69 0.93
C SER A 44 12.62 7.00 1.66
N LEU A 45 11.45 7.10 2.31
CA LEU A 45 11.06 8.29 3.07
C LEU A 45 11.72 8.27 4.45
N ASN A 46 12.34 9.38 4.85
CA ASN A 46 13.03 9.50 6.12
C ASN A 46 12.06 9.81 7.26
N THR A 47 12.27 9.17 8.42
CA THR A 47 11.49 9.37 9.67
C THR A 47 10.00 9.08 9.50
N LEU A 48 9.61 7.82 9.72
CA LEU A 48 8.20 7.41 9.65
C LEU A 48 7.53 7.51 11.02
N ARG A 49 6.39 8.21 11.11
CA ARG A 49 5.56 8.28 12.30
C ARG A 49 4.26 7.51 12.08
N LEU A 50 3.59 7.12 13.16
CA LEU A 50 2.28 6.45 13.06
C LEU A 50 1.26 7.28 12.26
N GLN A 51 1.20 8.60 12.48
CA GLN A 51 0.34 9.51 11.73
C GLN A 51 0.54 9.44 10.21
N ASP A 52 1.76 9.14 9.76
CA ASP A 52 2.09 9.07 8.33
C ASP A 52 1.51 7.80 7.70
N ILE A 53 1.45 6.70 8.46
CA ILE A 53 0.79 5.45 8.07
C ILE A 53 -0.72 5.65 8.04
N LEU A 54 -1.27 6.30 9.08
CA LEU A 54 -2.70 6.57 9.21
C LEU A 54 -3.23 7.45 8.06
N ALA A 55 -2.39 8.28 7.44
CA ALA A 55 -2.76 9.05 6.25
C ALA A 55 -3.17 8.17 5.06
N PHE A 56 -2.75 6.90 5.01
CA PHE A 56 -3.16 5.93 3.98
C PHE A 56 -4.42 5.13 4.36
N SER A 57 -4.93 5.25 5.59
CA SER A 57 -6.02 4.41 6.12
C SER A 57 -7.28 4.46 5.24
N GLU A 58 -7.73 5.66 4.88
CA GLU A 58 -8.94 5.82 4.05
C GLU A 58 -8.75 5.20 2.67
N LEU A 59 -7.59 5.43 2.05
CA LEU A 59 -7.24 4.88 0.74
C LEU A 59 -7.18 3.34 0.78
N SER A 60 -6.50 2.78 1.79
CA SER A 60 -6.41 1.33 2.02
C SER A 60 -7.81 0.72 2.19
N ASN A 61 -8.61 1.27 3.10
CA ASN A 61 -9.93 0.77 3.41
C ASN A 61 -10.86 0.81 2.20
N ASN A 62 -10.84 1.89 1.43
CA ASN A 62 -11.65 2.02 0.22
C ASN A 62 -11.21 1.03 -0.86
N HIS A 63 -9.90 0.81 -1.02
CA HIS A 63 -9.37 -0.11 -2.02
C HIS A 63 -9.64 -1.58 -1.66
N ARG A 64 -9.44 -1.96 -0.39
CA ARG A 64 -9.76 -3.30 0.14
C ARG A 64 -11.25 -3.62 0.03
N LYS A 65 -12.14 -2.65 0.28
CA LYS A 65 -13.59 -2.80 0.05
C LYS A 65 -13.95 -3.08 -1.42
N SER A 66 -13.14 -2.63 -2.37
CA SER A 66 -13.28 -2.96 -3.79
C SER A 66 -12.67 -4.32 -4.18
N LYS A 67 -12.34 -5.17 -3.20
CA LYS A 67 -11.74 -6.51 -3.38
C LYS A 67 -10.34 -6.50 -4.02
N HIS A 68 -9.56 -5.46 -3.73
CA HIS A 68 -8.17 -5.35 -4.14
C HIS A 68 -7.26 -5.13 -2.94
N SER A 69 -6.07 -5.72 -2.97
CA SER A 69 -5.10 -5.61 -1.88
C SER A 69 -4.43 -4.24 -1.87
N PHE A 70 -4.21 -3.69 -0.68
CA PHE A 70 -3.43 -2.47 -0.48
C PHE A 70 -2.38 -2.72 0.60
N VAL A 71 -1.09 -2.66 0.23
CA VAL A 71 0.02 -3.01 1.12
C VAL A 71 1.05 -1.88 1.15
N LEU A 72 1.46 -1.47 2.35
CA LEU A 72 2.53 -0.52 2.55
C LEU A 72 3.85 -1.26 2.83
N VAL A 73 4.95 -0.78 2.26
CA VAL A 73 6.29 -1.33 2.51
C VAL A 73 7.15 -0.32 3.27
N SER A 74 7.60 -0.70 4.47
CA SER A 74 8.53 0.08 5.28
C SER A 74 9.27 -0.79 6.30
N ASP A 75 10.60 -0.66 6.35
CA ASP A 75 11.48 -1.29 7.36
C ASP A 75 11.63 -0.46 8.65
N LYS A 76 10.99 0.72 8.72
CA LYS A 76 11.19 1.71 9.81
C LYS A 76 10.09 1.72 10.86
N VAL A 77 9.04 0.91 10.69
CA VAL A 77 7.83 0.96 11.51
C VAL A 77 7.87 -0.08 12.62
N ALA A 78 7.64 0.36 13.86
CA ALA A 78 7.22 -0.55 14.92
C ALA A 78 5.78 -0.99 14.63
N LEU A 79 5.63 -2.16 13.98
CA LEU A 79 4.36 -2.74 13.55
C LEU A 79 3.32 -2.82 14.67
N ASN A 80 3.77 -2.93 15.92
CA ASN A 80 2.94 -3.07 17.12
C ASN A 80 1.93 -1.93 17.35
N ASN A 81 2.11 -0.78 16.71
CA ASN A 81 1.23 0.38 16.87
C ASN A 81 0.34 0.67 15.64
N VAL A 82 0.50 -0.10 14.57
CA VAL A 82 -0.29 0.07 13.35
C VAL A 82 -1.63 -0.64 13.53
N PRO A 83 -2.78 -0.02 13.19
CA PRO A 83 -4.06 -0.71 13.22
C PRO A 83 -4.07 -1.93 12.28
N ASP A 84 -4.72 -3.01 12.70
CA ASP A 84 -4.87 -4.25 11.91
C ASP A 84 -5.52 -4.02 10.52
N GLU A 85 -6.22 -2.89 10.36
CA GLU A 85 -6.84 -2.46 9.10
C GLU A 85 -5.82 -2.02 8.03
N ILE A 86 -4.56 -1.77 8.41
CA ILE A 86 -3.49 -1.35 7.50
C ILE A 86 -2.41 -2.41 7.49
N ILE A 87 -2.20 -3.02 6.33
CA ILE A 87 -1.10 -3.96 6.14
C ILE A 87 0.19 -3.19 5.85
N VAL A 88 1.17 -3.35 6.74
CA VAL A 88 2.53 -2.84 6.59
C VAL A 88 3.49 -4.01 6.71
N VAL A 89 4.39 -4.14 5.75
CA VAL A 89 5.43 -5.18 5.72
C VAL A 89 6.82 -4.57 5.52
N PRO A 90 7.90 -5.22 5.98
CA PRO A 90 9.24 -4.65 5.86
C PRO A 90 9.79 -4.68 4.43
N THR A 91 9.36 -5.62 3.59
CA THR A 91 9.94 -5.81 2.25
C THR A 91 8.90 -5.83 1.13
N ILE A 92 9.36 -5.53 -0.09
CA ILE A 92 8.53 -5.65 -1.30
C ILE A 92 8.11 -7.11 -1.51
N GLN A 93 8.99 -8.08 -1.22
CA GLN A 93 8.67 -9.50 -1.40
C GLN A 93 7.49 -9.91 -0.53
N GLU A 94 7.49 -9.57 0.76
CA GLU A 94 6.36 -9.87 1.63
C GLU A 94 5.07 -9.18 1.16
N ALA A 95 5.17 -8.01 0.53
CA ALA A 95 3.98 -7.35 -0.02
C ALA A 95 3.39 -8.14 -1.19
N TYR A 96 4.24 -8.74 -2.04
CA TYR A 96 3.79 -9.68 -3.06
C TYR A 96 3.19 -10.94 -2.43
N ASP A 97 3.85 -11.52 -1.42
CA ASP A 97 3.37 -12.73 -0.74
C ASP A 97 1.98 -12.51 -0.09
N ILE A 98 1.75 -11.34 0.52
CA ILE A 98 0.43 -10.95 1.06
C ILE A 98 -0.63 -10.85 -0.04
N ILE A 99 -0.30 -10.21 -1.16
CA ILE A 99 -1.24 -10.07 -2.28
C ILE A 99 -1.61 -11.44 -2.82
N GLU A 100 -0.62 -12.32 -3.03
CA GLU A 100 -0.86 -13.68 -3.51
C GLU A 100 -1.77 -14.45 -2.55
N MET A 101 -1.50 -14.37 -1.24
CA MET A 101 -2.33 -15.00 -0.22
C MET A 101 -3.77 -14.48 -0.24
N GLU A 102 -3.96 -13.16 -0.24
CA GLU A 102 -5.30 -12.56 -0.26
C GLU A 102 -6.05 -12.84 -1.58
N GLU A 103 -5.35 -12.96 -2.73
CA GLU A 103 -5.97 -13.36 -3.99
C GLU A 103 -6.45 -14.81 -3.94
N MET A 104 -5.65 -15.72 -3.41
CA MET A 104 -6.08 -17.10 -3.20
C MET A 104 -7.30 -17.19 -2.27
N GLU A 105 -7.32 -16.45 -1.16
CA GLU A 105 -8.47 -16.41 -0.24
C GLU A 105 -9.74 -15.89 -0.94
N ARG A 106 -9.62 -14.81 -1.72
CA ARG A 106 -10.74 -14.25 -2.50
C ARG A 106 -11.26 -15.22 -3.56
N ASP A 107 -10.38 -15.93 -4.24
CA ASP A 107 -10.75 -16.93 -5.25
C ASP A 107 -11.46 -18.14 -4.63
N LEU A 108 -11.11 -18.48 -3.39
CA LEU A 108 -11.80 -19.49 -2.59
C LEU A 108 -13.13 -19.00 -1.98
N GLY A 109 -13.46 -17.71 -2.14
CA GLY A 109 -14.71 -17.11 -1.69
C GLY A 109 -14.78 -16.77 -0.20
N PHE A 110 -13.61 -16.64 0.45
CA PHE A 110 -13.49 -16.18 1.83
C PHE A 110 -13.34 -14.65 1.92
#